data_AF-A0A250KJI7-F1
#
_entry.id   AF-A0A250KJI7-F1
#
_cell.length_a   1.000
_cell.length_b   1.000
_cell.length_c   1.000
_cell.angle_alpha   90.00
_cell.angle_beta   90.00
_cell.angle_gamma   90.00
#
_symmetry.space_group_name_H-M   'P 1'
#
loop_
_entity.id
_entity.type
_entity.pdbx_description
1 polymer ?
#
loop_
_entity_poly.entity_id
_entity_poly.type
_entity_poly.pdbx_seq_one_letter_code
_entity_poly.pdbx_strand_id
1 'polypeptide(L)'
;MRKLLLIIAIATMTVVANAQNKVTTAKTTPEMVYYYTDFSITRVKDITRGKDVYVPYIGNNITLGLEPMKDGEGNIISFDVPLSGFNYITSQGWELWLHDDNYNIIQRWCIRKKVTKQEFERLTKDEVKLTKTIERIPSAVEELQRMVK
;
A
#
# COMPACT_ATOMS: atom_id res chain seq x y z
N MET A 1 28.92 -9.35 -57.64
CA MET A 1 28.99 -9.98 -56.30
C MET A 1 29.33 -9.00 -55.17
N ARG A 2 30.41 -8.19 -55.24
CA ARG A 2 30.78 -7.24 -54.16
C ARG A 2 29.69 -6.20 -53.78
N LYS A 3 28.93 -5.68 -54.76
CA LYS A 3 27.88 -4.67 -54.51
C LYS A 3 26.65 -5.22 -53.77
N LEU A 4 26.30 -6.49 -54.01
CA LEU A 4 25.16 -7.16 -53.35
C LEU A 4 25.47 -7.50 -51.88
N LEU A 5 26.71 -7.94 -51.59
CA LEU A 5 27.19 -8.19 -50.23
C LEU A 5 27.18 -6.91 -49.36
N LEU A 6 27.54 -5.76 -49.95
CA LEU A 6 27.53 -4.47 -49.27
C LEU A 6 26.11 -4.02 -48.90
N ILE A 7 25.13 -4.24 -49.77
CA ILE A 7 23.73 -3.86 -49.52
C ILE A 7 23.13 -4.73 -48.41
N ILE A 8 23.44 -6.04 -48.40
CA ILE A 8 22.99 -6.94 -47.33
C ILE A 8 23.63 -6.56 -45.99
N ALA A 9 24.91 -6.24 -45.97
CA ALA A 9 25.60 -5.80 -44.74
C ALA A 9 24.97 -4.52 -44.15
N ILE A 10 24.70 -3.51 -44.99
CA ILE A 10 24.07 -2.25 -44.53
C ILE A 10 22.64 -2.49 -44.03
N ALA A 11 21.86 -3.33 -44.72
CA ALA A 11 20.51 -3.68 -44.30
C ALA A 11 20.49 -4.45 -42.96
N THR A 12 21.48 -5.32 -42.70
CA THR A 12 21.58 -6.00 -41.41
C THR A 12 22.00 -5.06 -40.27
N MET A 13 22.87 -4.09 -40.54
CA MET A 13 23.29 -3.12 -39.52
C MET A 13 22.16 -2.17 -39.11
N THR A 14 21.30 -1.75 -40.05
CA THR A 14 20.13 -0.90 -39.74
C THR A 14 19.04 -1.65 -38.98
N VAL A 15 18.83 -2.95 -39.26
CA VAL A 15 17.89 -3.80 -38.50
C VAL A 15 18.40 -4.03 -37.07
N VAL A 16 19.70 -4.26 -36.88
CA VAL A 16 20.30 -4.44 -35.54
C VAL A 16 20.28 -3.14 -34.74
N ALA A 17 20.52 -1.99 -35.36
CA ALA A 17 20.44 -0.68 -34.70
C ALA A 17 18.99 -0.33 -34.27
N ASN A 18 17.98 -0.63 -35.11
CA ASN A 18 16.58 -0.44 -34.72
C ASN A 18 16.11 -1.45 -33.66
N ALA A 19 16.60 -2.69 -33.68
CA ALA A 19 16.32 -3.67 -32.64
C ALA A 19 16.98 -3.30 -31.30
N GLN A 20 18.23 -2.80 -31.33
CA GLN A 20 18.88 -2.26 -30.13
C GLN A 20 18.16 -1.03 -29.60
N ASN A 21 17.77 -0.07 -30.44
CA ASN A 21 17.01 1.12 -30.03
C ASN A 21 15.61 0.81 -29.50
N LYS A 22 14.98 -0.29 -29.93
CA LYS A 22 13.69 -0.74 -29.40
C LYS A 22 13.82 -1.48 -28.07
N VAL A 23 15.03 -1.92 -27.70
CA VAL A 23 15.35 -2.59 -26.43
C VAL A 23 15.99 -1.60 -25.42
N THR A 24 16.62 -0.52 -25.88
CA THR A 24 17.19 0.54 -25.02
C THR A 24 16.21 1.66 -24.64
N THR A 25 14.97 1.65 -25.14
CA THR A 25 13.85 2.15 -24.33
C THR A 25 13.51 1.09 -23.29
N ALA A 26 14.48 0.81 -22.41
CA ALA A 26 14.20 0.21 -21.13
C ALA A 26 13.14 1.11 -20.50
N LYS A 27 11.89 0.64 -20.50
CA LYS A 27 10.84 1.21 -19.67
C LYS A 27 11.46 1.27 -18.28
N THR A 28 11.89 2.45 -17.85
CA THR A 28 12.39 2.67 -16.50
C THR A 28 11.30 2.11 -15.61
N THR A 29 11.57 0.97 -14.98
CA THR A 29 10.60 0.32 -14.11
C THR A 29 10.22 1.39 -13.09
N PRO A 30 8.92 1.73 -12.95
CA PRO A 30 8.52 2.76 -12.01
C PRO A 30 9.11 2.48 -10.65
N GLU A 31 9.68 3.50 -10.00
CA GLU A 31 10.19 3.35 -8.64
C GLU A 31 9.04 2.89 -7.74
N MET A 32 9.24 1.77 -7.04
CA MET A 32 8.22 1.16 -6.18
C MET A 32 8.53 1.46 -4.72
N VAL A 33 7.51 1.85 -3.96
CA VAL A 33 7.61 2.15 -2.54
C VAL A 33 6.48 1.46 -1.77
N TYR A 34 6.61 1.38 -0.44
CA TYR A 34 5.56 0.86 0.42
C TYR A 34 4.67 1.98 0.93
N TYR A 35 3.37 1.84 0.68
CA TYR A 35 2.32 2.62 1.31
C TYR A 35 1.76 1.84 2.51
N TYR A 36 1.59 2.51 3.65
CA TYR A 36 1.13 1.92 4.91
C TYR A 36 -0.24 2.47 5.29
N THR A 37 -1.09 1.64 5.90
CA THR A 37 -2.35 2.06 6.51
C THR A 37 -2.76 1.10 7.62
N ASP A 38 -3.83 1.43 8.32
CA ASP A 38 -4.42 0.59 9.35
C ASP A 38 -5.47 -0.36 8.79
N PHE A 39 -5.64 -1.50 9.45
CA PHE A 39 -6.62 -2.51 9.13
C PHE A 39 -7.16 -3.16 10.39
N SER A 40 -8.43 -3.52 10.40
CA SER A 40 -9.00 -4.34 11.46
C SER A 40 -10.11 -5.22 10.91
N ILE A 41 -10.50 -6.24 11.69
CA ILE A 41 -11.69 -7.02 11.43
C ILE A 41 -12.57 -6.96 12.66
N THR A 42 -13.79 -6.45 12.48
CA THR A 42 -14.75 -6.26 13.56
C THR A 42 -15.94 -7.20 13.40
N ARG A 43 -16.34 -7.86 14.49
CA ARG A 43 -17.59 -8.61 14.54
C ARG A 43 -18.77 -7.64 14.67
N VAL A 44 -19.73 -7.72 13.76
CA VAL A 44 -20.92 -6.85 13.71
C VAL A 44 -22.17 -7.68 13.45
N LYS A 45 -23.36 -7.09 13.60
CA LYS A 45 -24.64 -7.72 13.28
C LYS A 45 -25.08 -7.37 11.87
N ASP A 46 -25.27 -8.37 11.01
CA ASP A 46 -25.99 -8.22 9.75
C ASP A 46 -27.50 -8.28 10.03
N ILE A 47 -28.16 -7.12 9.98
CA ILE A 47 -29.58 -6.98 10.29
C ILE A 47 -30.44 -7.69 9.22
N THR A 48 -30.04 -7.64 7.95
CA THR A 48 -30.77 -8.26 6.84
C THR A 48 -30.74 -9.78 6.93
N ARG A 49 -29.60 -10.35 7.33
CA ARG A 49 -29.43 -11.81 7.48
C ARG A 49 -29.70 -12.34 8.89
N GLY A 50 -29.92 -11.46 9.86
CA GLY A 50 -30.20 -11.80 11.26
C GLY A 50 -29.03 -12.47 12.00
N LYS A 51 -27.81 -12.44 11.47
CA LYS A 51 -26.64 -13.16 12.01
C LYS A 51 -25.46 -12.24 12.27
N ASP A 52 -24.51 -12.74 13.05
CA ASP A 52 -23.25 -12.05 13.28
C ASP A 52 -22.30 -12.32 12.12
N VAL A 53 -21.58 -11.30 11.69
CA VAL A 53 -20.63 -11.35 10.57
C VAL A 53 -19.35 -10.58 10.94
N TYR A 54 -18.30 -10.78 10.17
CA TYR A 54 -17.01 -10.13 10.33
C TYR A 54 -16.77 -9.17 9.16
N VAL A 55 -16.53 -7.91 9.47
CA VAL A 55 -16.34 -6.85 8.47
C VAL A 55 -14.90 -6.34 8.55
N PRO A 56 -14.14 -6.36 7.43
CA PRO A 56 -12.85 -5.70 7.36
C PRO A 56 -13.04 -4.17 7.31
N TYR A 57 -12.24 -3.46 8.08
CA TYR A 57 -12.14 -2.01 8.05
C TYR A 57 -10.71 -1.61 7.66
N ILE A 58 -10.59 -0.51 6.92
CA ILE A 58 -9.31 0.03 6.46
C ILE A 58 -9.20 1.52 6.84
N GLY A 59 -7.99 1.95 7.18
CA GLY A 59 -7.72 3.33 7.56
C GLY A 59 -7.96 4.32 6.42
N ASN A 60 -8.48 5.48 6.77
CA ASN A 60 -8.42 6.67 5.95
C ASN A 60 -7.22 7.50 6.42
N ASN A 61 -6.30 7.92 5.55
CA ASN A 61 -5.11 8.62 6.04
C ASN A 61 -5.39 10.06 6.52
N ILE A 62 -6.60 10.58 6.30
CA ILE A 62 -7.00 11.93 6.72
C ILE A 62 -7.50 11.94 8.17
N THR A 63 -8.07 10.83 8.65
CA THR A 63 -8.66 10.71 9.98
C THR A 63 -8.15 9.44 10.65
N LEU A 64 -8.00 9.40 11.98
CA LEU A 64 -7.65 8.16 12.68
C LEU A 64 -8.75 7.06 12.61
N GLY A 65 -9.81 7.31 11.83
CA GLY A 65 -10.97 6.46 11.66
C GLY A 65 -10.72 5.32 10.67
N LEU A 66 -11.33 4.17 10.97
CA LEU A 66 -11.37 3.02 10.09
C LEU A 66 -12.73 2.97 9.40
N GLU A 67 -12.74 2.80 8.08
CA GLU A 67 -13.95 2.72 7.27
C GLU A 67 -14.21 1.27 6.83
N PRO A 68 -15.46 0.80 6.79
CA PRO A 68 -15.76 -0.54 6.33
C PRO A 68 -15.41 -0.66 4.84
N MET A 69 -14.75 -1.74 4.46
CA MET A 69 -14.44 -1.97 3.05
C MET A 69 -15.73 -2.24 2.28
N LYS A 70 -15.79 -1.66 1.07
CA LYS A 70 -16.94 -1.77 0.18
C LYS A 70 -16.53 -2.36 -1.17
N ASP A 71 -17.45 -3.04 -1.82
CA ASP A 71 -17.27 -3.47 -3.21
C ASP A 71 -17.43 -2.28 -4.18
N GLY A 72 -17.36 -2.56 -5.49
CA GLY A 72 -17.49 -1.54 -6.53
C GLY A 72 -18.87 -0.89 -6.63
N GLU A 73 -19.90 -1.48 -6.02
CA GLU A 73 -21.27 -0.96 -5.96
C GLU A 73 -21.55 -0.20 -4.66
N GLY A 74 -20.61 -0.22 -3.71
CA GLY A 74 -20.73 0.41 -2.40
C GLY A 74 -21.31 -0.49 -1.30
N ASN A 75 -21.53 -1.79 -1.57
CA ASN A 75 -21.99 -2.73 -0.55
C ASN A 75 -20.86 -3.03 0.44
N ILE A 76 -21.18 -3.11 1.74
CA ILE A 76 -20.21 -3.48 2.77
C ILE A 76 -19.82 -4.95 2.61
N ILE A 77 -18.52 -5.20 2.51
CA ILE A 77 -17.97 -6.55 2.43
C ILE A 77 -18.02 -7.17 3.82
N SER A 78 -18.57 -8.38 3.92
CA SER A 78 -18.67 -9.12 5.18
C SER A 78 -18.43 -10.61 4.98
N PHE A 79 -17.97 -11.28 6.02
CA PHE A 79 -17.63 -12.69 6.01
C PHE A 79 -18.20 -13.41 7.24
N ASP A 80 -18.43 -14.71 7.09
CA ASP A 80 -18.91 -15.55 8.21
C ASP A 80 -17.81 -15.88 9.23
N VAL A 81 -16.54 -15.76 8.83
CA VAL A 81 -15.37 -16.00 9.69
C VAL A 81 -14.29 -14.93 9.46
N PRO A 82 -13.52 -14.54 10.49
CA PRO A 82 -12.55 -13.45 10.38
C PRO A 82 -11.39 -13.78 9.44
N LEU A 83 -10.97 -15.06 9.36
CA LEU A 83 -9.89 -15.49 8.46
C LEU A 83 -10.17 -15.15 6.98
N SER A 84 -11.44 -15.16 6.56
CA SER A 84 -11.81 -14.78 5.20
C SER A 84 -11.55 -13.30 4.91
N GLY A 85 -11.66 -12.42 5.92
CA GLY A 85 -11.30 -11.01 5.78
C GLY A 85 -9.79 -10.80 5.62
N PHE A 86 -8.96 -11.60 6.30
CA PHE A 86 -7.51 -11.59 6.11
C PHE A 86 -7.11 -12.14 4.72
N ASN A 87 -7.76 -13.20 4.26
CA ASN A 87 -7.57 -13.71 2.89
C ASN A 87 -8.00 -12.68 1.84
N TYR A 88 -9.09 -11.95 2.10
CA TYR A 88 -9.55 -10.88 1.23
C TYR A 88 -8.52 -9.75 1.12
N ILE A 89 -8.05 -9.18 2.23
CA ILE A 89 -7.13 -8.04 2.18
C ILE A 89 -5.79 -8.42 1.50
N THR A 90 -5.30 -9.63 1.75
CA THR A 90 -4.10 -10.15 1.07
C THR A 90 -4.32 -10.38 -0.42
N SER A 91 -5.50 -10.84 -0.83
CA SER A 91 -5.87 -10.92 -2.26
C SER A 91 -5.86 -9.56 -2.97
N GLN A 92 -6.07 -8.46 -2.23
CA GLN A 92 -6.01 -7.09 -2.74
C GLN A 92 -4.56 -6.55 -2.83
N GLY A 93 -3.56 -7.39 -2.55
CA GLY A 93 -2.13 -7.04 -2.63
C GLY A 93 -1.57 -6.37 -1.37
N TRP A 94 -2.29 -6.42 -0.26
CA TRP A 94 -1.80 -5.94 1.02
C TRP A 94 -1.01 -7.03 1.77
N GLU A 95 0.04 -6.61 2.46
CA GLU A 95 0.86 -7.41 3.34
C GLU A 95 0.55 -7.03 4.80
N LEU A 96 0.30 -8.02 5.66
CA LEU A 96 0.25 -7.81 7.11
C LEU A 96 1.66 -7.48 7.61
N TRP A 97 1.84 -6.36 8.34
CA TRP A 97 3.17 -5.89 8.73
C TRP A 97 3.40 -5.92 10.23
N LEU A 98 2.60 -5.17 11.00
CA LEU A 98 2.76 -5.07 12.46
C LEU A 98 1.39 -5.11 13.13
N HIS A 99 1.27 -5.93 14.17
CA HIS A 99 0.08 -5.98 14.99
C HIS A 99 0.21 -4.98 16.15
N ASP A 100 -0.79 -4.11 16.34
CA ASP A 100 -0.85 -3.24 17.51
C ASP A 100 -1.54 -3.99 18.65
N ASP A 101 -0.72 -4.50 19.58
CA ASP A 101 -1.16 -5.24 20.77
C ASP A 101 -1.58 -4.33 21.95
N ASN A 102 -1.86 -3.04 21.73
CA ASN A 102 -2.34 -2.15 22.80
C ASN A 102 -3.78 -2.50 23.27
N TYR A 103 -3.84 -3.56 24.10
CA TYR A 103 -4.75 -3.94 25.19
C TYR A 103 -6.26 -3.69 25.17
N ASN A 104 -6.93 -3.17 24.14
CA ASN A 104 -8.41 -3.11 24.16
C ASN A 104 -9.13 -3.03 22.81
N ILE A 105 -8.44 -3.14 21.69
CA ILE A 105 -9.08 -3.21 20.37
C ILE A 105 -8.87 -4.62 19.86
N ILE A 106 -9.93 -5.26 19.36
CA ILE A 106 -9.84 -6.49 18.58
C ILE A 106 -9.00 -6.15 17.34
N GLN A 107 -7.69 -6.32 17.50
CA GLN A 107 -6.63 -6.49 16.51
C GLN A 107 -6.57 -5.42 15.41
N ARG A 108 -6.01 -4.25 15.73
CA ARG A 108 -5.59 -3.27 14.71
C ARG A 108 -4.24 -3.70 14.16
N TRP A 109 -4.14 -3.78 12.85
CA TRP A 109 -2.94 -4.14 12.11
C TRP A 109 -2.47 -2.93 11.31
N CYS A 110 -1.18 -2.64 11.39
CA CYS A 110 -0.51 -1.90 10.34
C CYS A 110 -0.30 -2.85 9.15
N ILE A 111 -0.82 -2.47 7.99
CA ILE A 111 -0.67 -3.20 6.73
C ILE A 111 0.03 -2.33 5.70
N ARG A 112 0.65 -2.96 4.70
CA ARG A 112 1.37 -2.23 3.65
C ARG A 112 1.13 -2.80 2.26
N LYS A 113 1.26 -1.98 1.24
CA LYS A 113 1.13 -2.37 -0.17
C LYS A 113 2.22 -1.73 -1.00
N LYS A 114 2.81 -2.50 -1.93
CA LYS A 114 3.73 -1.94 -2.93
C LYS A 114 2.93 -1.12 -3.95
N VAL A 115 3.30 0.14 -4.09
CA VAL A 115 2.71 1.09 -5.04
C VAL A 115 3.81 1.81 -5.81
N THR A 116 3.49 2.41 -6.95
CA THR A 116 4.45 3.28 -7.64
C THR A 116 4.65 4.55 -6.82
N LYS A 117 5.82 5.19 -6.96
CA LYS A 117 6.08 6.48 -6.31
C LYS A 117 5.04 7.56 -6.65
N GLN A 118 4.59 7.61 -7.89
CA GLN A 118 3.52 8.53 -8.32
C GLN A 118 2.21 8.28 -7.57
N GLU A 119 1.85 7.00 -7.39
CA GLU A 119 0.64 6.64 -6.64
C GLU A 119 0.80 6.94 -5.15
N PHE A 120 1.97 6.68 -4.58
CA PHE A 120 2.29 7.06 -3.21
C PHE A 120 2.12 8.56 -2.99
N GLU A 121 2.75 9.39 -3.83
CA GLU A 121 2.63 10.85 -3.75
C GLU A 121 1.18 11.32 -3.88
N ARG A 122 0.37 10.66 -4.71
CA ARG A 122 -1.06 10.94 -4.83
C ARG A 122 -1.82 10.59 -3.55
N LEU A 123 -1.54 9.43 -2.96
CA LEU A 123 -2.21 8.94 -1.75
C LEU A 123 -1.85 9.79 -0.52
N THR A 124 -0.61 10.25 -0.41
CA THR A 124 -0.10 10.98 0.77
C THR A 124 -0.11 12.50 0.64
N LYS A 125 -0.61 13.03 -0.48
CA LYS A 125 -0.51 14.46 -0.81
C LYS A 125 -1.03 15.37 0.29
N ASP A 126 -2.17 15.00 0.88
CA ASP A 126 -2.86 15.82 1.88
C ASP A 126 -2.40 15.52 3.33
N GLU A 127 -1.57 14.49 3.52
CA GLU A 127 -1.00 14.10 4.81
C GLU A 127 0.30 14.85 5.12
N VAL A 128 1.10 15.11 4.09
CA VAL A 128 2.42 15.73 4.27
C VAL A 128 2.27 17.21 4.61
N LYS A 129 2.57 17.56 5.88
CA LYS A 129 2.57 18.94 6.37
C LYS A 129 4.01 19.43 6.54
N LEU A 130 4.29 20.61 6.02
CA LEU A 130 5.61 21.24 6.12
C LEU A 130 5.60 22.28 7.25
N THR A 131 6.60 22.22 8.13
CA THR A 131 6.84 23.24 9.17
C THR A 131 8.33 23.51 9.29
N LYS A 132 8.69 24.74 9.66
CA LYS A 132 10.08 25.12 9.99
C LYS A 132 10.37 25.02 11.49
N THR A 133 9.34 24.83 12.29
CA THR A 133 9.41 24.84 13.75
C THR A 133 8.76 23.57 14.29
N ILE A 134 9.51 22.79 15.04
CA ILE A 134 9.05 21.62 15.78
C ILE A 134 9.68 21.63 17.17
N GLU A 135 8.94 21.19 18.17
CA GLU A 135 9.47 20.93 19.51
C GLU A 135 9.45 19.43 19.75
N ARG A 136 10.55 18.90 20.29
CA ARG A 136 10.66 17.48 20.62
C ARG A 136 9.96 17.22 21.95
N ILE A 137 8.94 16.36 21.94
CA ILE A 137 8.36 15.80 23.16
C ILE A 137 9.33 14.74 23.72
N PRO A 138 9.79 14.87 24.99
CA PRO A 138 10.62 13.85 25.62
C PRO A 138 9.89 12.50 25.73
N SER A 139 10.64 11.41 25.69
CA SER A 139 10.09 10.09 25.98
C SER A 139 9.77 9.93 27.46
N ALA A 140 8.86 9.02 27.79
CA ALA A 140 8.52 8.69 29.18
C ALA A 140 9.75 8.29 30.03
N VAL A 141 10.75 7.64 29.41
CA VAL A 141 12.01 7.27 30.08
C VAL A 141 12.84 8.51 30.41
N GLU A 142 12.93 9.47 29.50
CA GLU A 142 13.65 10.73 29.74
C GLU A 142 12.96 11.59 30.79
N GLU A 143 11.63 11.60 30.83
CA GLU A 143 10.88 12.28 31.89
C GLU A 143 11.10 11.61 33.25
N LEU A 144 11.01 10.28 33.30
CA LEU A 144 11.29 9.51 34.51
C LEU A 144 12.71 9.80 35.04
N GLN A 145 13.70 9.81 34.16
CA GLN A 145 15.09 10.14 34.52
C GLN A 145 15.26 11.55 35.07
N ARG A 146 14.45 12.53 34.64
CA ARG A 146 14.47 13.89 35.17
C ARG A 146 13.84 13.98 36.56
N MET A 147 12.81 13.18 36.84
CA MET A 147 12.09 13.21 38.12
C MET A 147 12.85 12.52 39.26
N VAL A 148 13.82 11.66 38.94
CA VAL A 148 14.62 10.90 39.92
C VAL A 148 15.98 11.58 40.19
N LYS A 149 16.24 12.75 39.59
CA LYS A 149 17.39 13.63 39.89
C LYS A 149 16.95 14.79 40.77
#